data_AF-A0A8J4Y7R4-F1
#
_entry.id   AF-A0A8J4Y7R4-F1
#
_cell.length_a   1.000
_cell.length_b   1.000
_cell.length_c   1.000
_cell.angle_alpha   90.00
_cell.angle_beta   90.00
_cell.angle_gamma   90.00
#
_symmetry.space_group_name_H-M   'P 1'
#
loop_
_entity.id
_entity.type
_entity.pdbx_description
1 polymer ?
#
loop_
_entity_poly.entity_id
_entity_poly.type
_entity_poly.pdbx_seq_one_letter_code
_entity_poly.pdbx_strand_id
1 'polypeptide(L)'
;MWSGWYTHVELEIPRWIFMACDCHPVGALGKTCNQTTGQCPCKDGVTGIMCNRCAKGYQQSRSPIAPCIKVPDPSSIRAVPPSYSQHSCGKCKVTKRRLKLRKYCRRDYALVARVINREELGEYTRFDIQVTDVFKRTRSDRVRRGGDKLWVRNSDLTCRCPEIKMGGEYLILGRKERKQPPGLMINRHSVVIKWRNNKQMRMRRFLKKASKKCRPSRY
;
A
#
# COMPACT_ATOMS: atom_id res chain seq x y z
N MET A 1 38.33 70.24 32.72
CA MET A 1 37.55 69.01 32.97
C MET A 1 36.80 68.63 31.70
N TRP A 2 37.37 67.78 30.85
CA TRP A 2 36.62 67.03 29.83
C TRP A 2 37.14 65.59 29.88
N SER A 3 36.40 64.76 30.60
CA SER A 3 36.60 63.33 30.79
C SER A 3 35.76 62.56 29.78
N GLY A 4 36.31 61.56 29.09
CA GLY A 4 35.48 60.69 28.25
C GLY A 4 36.22 59.80 27.24
N TRP A 5 37.00 58.87 27.78
CA TRP A 5 37.48 57.60 27.22
C TRP A 5 36.82 57.13 25.91
N TYR A 6 37.61 57.09 24.82
CA TYR A 6 37.31 56.31 23.62
C TYR A 6 37.43 54.83 23.97
N THR A 7 36.32 54.14 24.16
CA THR A 7 36.30 52.68 24.31
C THR A 7 36.46 52.05 22.94
N HIS A 8 37.59 51.38 22.73
CA HIS A 8 37.87 50.51 21.60
C HIS A 8 36.80 49.42 21.56
N VAL A 9 35.90 49.45 20.57
CA VAL A 9 34.97 48.33 20.34
C VAL A 9 35.78 47.23 19.65
N GLU A 10 36.32 46.33 20.44
CA GLU A 10 36.92 45.09 19.95
C GLU A 10 35.77 44.22 19.41
N LEU A 11 35.51 44.31 18.11
CA LEU A 11 34.71 43.33 17.40
C LEU A 11 35.50 42.02 17.40
N GLU A 12 35.30 41.20 18.43
CA GLU A 12 35.75 39.81 18.44
C GLU A 12 35.09 39.07 17.27
N ILE A 13 35.76 39.03 16.12
CA ILE A 13 35.35 38.22 14.97
C ILE A 13 35.44 36.75 15.41
N PRO A 14 34.32 36.01 15.50
CA PRO A 14 34.35 34.62 15.94
C PRO A 14 35.22 33.77 15.00
N ARG A 15 36.09 32.92 15.56
CA ARG A 15 37.06 32.06 14.83
C ARG A 15 36.47 31.21 13.70
N TRP A 16 35.16 31.00 13.66
CA TRP A 16 34.46 30.20 12.64
C TRP A 16 34.37 30.88 11.27
N ILE A 17 34.52 32.22 11.19
CA ILE A 17 34.35 32.98 9.92
C ILE A 17 35.44 32.64 8.88
N PHE A 18 36.62 32.19 9.32
CA PHE A 18 37.74 31.82 8.43
C PHE A 18 37.95 30.30 8.28
N MET A 19 37.10 29.46 8.87
CA MET A 19 37.25 28.00 8.79
C MET A 19 36.44 27.45 7.61
N ALA A 20 37.07 26.64 6.76
CA ALA A 20 36.36 25.89 5.73
C ALA A 20 35.38 24.88 6.37
N CYS A 21 34.21 24.71 5.76
CA CYS A 21 33.19 23.79 6.25
C CYS A 21 33.69 22.33 6.18
N ASP A 22 33.82 21.67 7.33
CA ASP A 22 34.20 20.26 7.43
C ASP A 22 32.98 19.36 7.67
N CYS A 23 32.03 19.37 6.72
CA CYS A 23 30.80 18.59 6.84
C CYS A 23 31.03 17.10 6.56
N HIS A 24 30.55 16.23 7.44
CA HIS A 24 30.73 14.78 7.33
C HIS A 24 30.06 14.22 6.06
N PRO A 25 30.79 13.49 5.19
CA PRO A 25 30.35 13.17 3.82
C PRO A 25 29.10 12.27 3.77
N VAL A 26 28.88 11.46 4.80
CA VAL A 26 27.70 10.59 4.90
C VAL A 26 26.58 11.23 5.71
N GLY A 27 26.93 12.04 6.72
CA GLY A 27 25.99 12.52 7.73
C GLY A 27 25.36 13.88 7.41
N ALA A 28 26.06 14.69 6.61
CA ALA A 28 25.55 15.97 6.12
C ALA A 28 24.76 15.80 4.80
N LEU A 29 23.90 16.77 4.52
CA LEU A 29 23.17 16.92 3.26
C LEU A 29 24.01 17.58 2.17
N GLY A 30 25.14 18.19 2.53
CA GLY A 30 26.05 18.86 1.61
C GLY A 30 27.36 19.25 2.30
N LYS A 31 28.22 19.95 1.54
CA LYS A 31 29.53 20.46 2.01
C LYS A 31 29.49 21.90 2.51
N THR A 32 28.34 22.57 2.41
CA THR A 32 28.14 23.93 2.87
C THR A 32 27.67 23.94 4.32
N CYS A 33 28.11 24.94 5.08
CA CYS A 33 27.74 25.15 6.46
C CYS A 33 27.27 26.59 6.66
N ASN A 34 26.55 26.84 7.74
CA ASN A 34 26.13 28.19 8.10
C ASN A 34 27.37 29.05 8.42
N GLN A 35 27.53 30.18 7.73
CA GLN A 35 28.73 31.02 7.82
C GLN A 35 28.88 31.74 9.17
N THR A 36 27.78 31.90 9.93
CA THR A 36 27.78 32.53 11.25
C THR A 36 28.00 31.50 12.36
N THR A 37 27.45 30.29 12.22
CA THR A 37 27.48 29.26 13.29
C THR A 37 28.38 28.07 13.01
N GLY A 38 28.89 27.92 11.79
CA GLY A 38 29.67 26.76 11.33
C GLY A 38 28.86 25.47 11.18
N GLN A 39 27.54 25.49 11.43
CA GLN A 39 26.70 24.29 11.46
C GLN A 39 26.38 23.78 10.06
N CYS A 40 26.70 22.51 9.79
CA CYS A 40 26.31 21.80 8.58
C CYS A 40 24.84 21.34 8.63
N PRO A 41 24.13 21.27 7.48
CA PRO A 41 22.79 20.70 7.41
C PRO A 41 22.88 19.16 7.52
N CYS A 42 22.34 18.59 8.59
CA CYS A 42 22.44 17.15 8.88
C CYS A 42 21.27 16.35 8.30
N LYS A 43 21.51 15.08 7.95
CA LYS A 43 20.46 14.09 7.64
C LYS A 43 19.67 13.70 8.89
N ASP A 44 18.50 13.10 8.69
CA ASP A 44 17.63 12.63 9.76
C ASP A 44 18.36 11.73 10.76
N GLY A 45 18.21 12.05 12.04
CA GLY A 45 18.84 11.31 13.14
C GLY A 45 20.34 11.56 13.32
N VAL A 46 20.96 12.42 12.52
CA VAL A 46 22.37 12.84 12.63
C VAL A 46 22.47 14.20 13.31
N THR A 47 23.52 14.42 14.11
CA THR A 47 23.73 15.66 14.86
C THR A 47 25.22 16.02 14.97
N GLY A 48 25.52 17.18 15.58
CA GLY A 48 26.85 17.78 15.69
C GLY A 48 27.08 18.87 14.64
N ILE A 49 28.02 19.79 14.90
CA ILE A 49 28.35 20.92 14.00
C ILE A 49 28.71 20.41 12.60
N MET A 50 29.43 19.28 12.54
CA MET A 50 29.87 18.63 11.32
C MET A 50 28.98 17.46 10.89
N CYS A 51 27.87 17.17 11.57
CA CYS A 51 27.00 16.01 11.31
C CYS A 51 27.72 14.64 11.40
N ASN A 52 28.63 14.49 12.36
CA ASN A 52 29.51 13.32 12.49
C ASN A 52 29.05 12.27 13.52
N ARG A 53 27.90 12.45 14.18
CA ARG A 53 27.38 11.51 15.17
C ARG A 53 25.86 11.36 15.12
N CYS A 54 25.34 10.24 15.59
CA CYS A 54 23.89 10.06 15.71
C CYS A 54 23.34 10.86 16.90
N ALA A 55 22.13 11.40 16.73
CA ALA A 55 21.38 12.03 17.81
C ALA A 55 21.05 11.02 18.92
N LYS A 56 20.74 11.52 20.12
CA LYS A 56 20.33 10.67 21.23
C LYS A 56 19.10 9.83 20.82
N GLY A 57 19.16 8.53 21.10
CA GLY A 57 18.12 7.59 20.67
C GLY A 57 18.22 7.17 19.20
N TYR A 58 19.36 7.41 18.54
CA TYR A 58 19.68 6.88 17.21
C TYR A 58 21.00 6.10 17.24
N GLN A 59 21.13 5.10 16.37
CA GLN A 59 22.33 4.27 16.21
C GLN A 59 22.79 4.26 14.75
N GLN A 60 24.10 4.04 14.54
CA GLN A 60 24.66 3.98 13.20
C GLN A 60 24.13 2.77 12.43
N SER A 61 23.82 2.99 11.15
CA SER A 61 23.36 1.97 10.22
C SER A 61 24.39 1.77 9.10
N ARG A 62 24.21 0.72 8.30
CA ARG A 62 25.06 0.45 7.11
C ARG A 62 24.59 1.20 5.85
N SER A 63 23.56 2.05 5.96
CA SER A 63 23.00 2.77 4.82
C SER A 63 23.64 4.15 4.65
N PRO A 64 24.18 4.50 3.46
CA PRO A 64 24.65 5.85 3.19
C PRO A 64 23.50 6.87 3.04
N ILE A 65 22.27 6.38 2.81
CA ILE A 65 21.06 7.21 2.68
C ILE A 65 20.53 7.57 4.07
N ALA A 66 20.52 6.61 5.00
CA ALA A 66 20.02 6.77 6.37
C ALA A 66 21.07 6.27 7.37
N PRO A 67 22.15 7.04 7.61
CA PRO A 67 23.28 6.58 8.42
C PRO A 67 22.96 6.45 9.91
N CYS A 68 21.90 7.09 10.39
CA CYS A 68 21.43 6.97 11.77
C CYS A 68 19.96 6.54 11.79
N ILE A 69 19.64 5.46 12.50
CA ILE A 69 18.27 4.94 12.67
C ILE A 69 17.85 4.99 14.13
N LYS A 70 16.56 5.24 14.39
CA LYS A 70 16.04 5.39 15.75
C LYS A 70 16.15 4.06 16.52
N VAL A 71 16.75 4.10 17.70
CA VAL A 71 16.79 2.99 18.65
C VAL A 71 15.40 2.84 19.27
N PRO A 72 14.81 1.63 19.28
CA PRO A 72 13.56 1.38 19.99
C PRO A 72 13.74 1.68 21.48
N ASP A 73 12.86 2.50 22.05
CA ASP A 73 12.89 2.83 23.48
C ASP A 73 12.45 1.61 24.30
N PRO A 74 13.26 1.09 25.25
CA PRO A 74 12.84 0.01 26.15
C PRO A 74 11.62 0.40 27.01
N SER A 75 11.33 1.69 27.20
CA SER A 75 10.10 2.19 27.85
C SER A 75 8.86 2.09 26.95
N SER A 76 9.07 2.06 25.62
CA SER A 76 8.04 1.68 24.64
C SER A 76 7.86 0.16 24.56
N ILE A 77 8.73 -0.62 25.22
CA ILE A 77 8.50 -2.01 25.60
C ILE A 77 7.79 -2.02 26.97
N ARG A 78 6.78 -1.17 27.16
CA ARG A 78 5.71 -1.58 28.08
C ARG A 78 5.07 -2.81 27.45
N ALA A 79 5.07 -3.91 28.18
CA ALA A 79 4.27 -5.07 27.86
C ALA A 79 2.82 -4.61 27.70
N VAL A 80 2.45 -4.29 26.47
CA VAL A 80 1.07 -4.24 26.04
C VAL A 80 0.54 -5.62 26.40
N PRO A 81 -0.42 -5.77 27.34
CA PRO A 81 -1.10 -7.04 27.51
C PRO A 81 -1.57 -7.45 26.11
N PRO A 82 -1.55 -8.72 25.71
CA PRO A 82 -1.87 -9.10 24.34
C PRO A 82 -3.38 -8.93 24.07
N SER A 83 -3.91 -7.71 24.10
CA SER A 83 -4.95 -7.30 23.18
C SER A 83 -4.30 -7.17 21.81
N TYR A 84 -4.13 -8.34 21.20
CA TYR A 84 -4.11 -8.51 19.76
C TYR A 84 -4.91 -7.40 19.06
N SER A 85 -4.24 -6.52 18.34
CA SER A 85 -4.59 -6.36 16.94
C SER A 85 -3.50 -7.04 16.13
N GLN A 86 -3.36 -8.36 16.32
CA GLN A 86 -3.04 -9.17 15.16
C GLN A 86 -4.15 -8.92 14.14
N HIS A 87 -3.91 -8.00 13.21
CA HIS A 87 -4.34 -8.23 11.85
C HIS A 87 -3.47 -9.36 11.28
N SER A 88 -3.62 -10.56 11.86
CA SER A 88 -3.09 -11.79 11.29
C SER A 88 -3.94 -12.06 10.06
N CYS A 89 -3.48 -11.54 8.93
CA CYS A 89 -4.07 -11.81 7.64
C CYS A 89 -3.97 -13.32 7.39
N GLY A 90 -5.10 -14.01 7.50
CA GLY A 90 -5.18 -15.41 7.11
C GLY A 90 -4.94 -15.60 5.62
N LYS A 91 -4.81 -16.86 5.19
CA LYS A 91 -4.66 -17.21 3.77
C LYS A 91 -5.80 -16.63 2.93
N CYS A 92 -5.46 -15.87 1.88
CA CYS A 92 -6.45 -15.29 0.99
C CYS A 92 -7.36 -16.36 0.33
N LYS A 93 -8.65 -16.33 0.69
CA LYS A 93 -9.63 -17.33 0.21
C LYS A 93 -10.17 -16.97 -1.17
N VAL A 94 -10.11 -15.70 -1.56
CA VAL A 94 -10.64 -15.14 -2.80
C VAL A 94 -9.71 -15.40 -4.00
N THR A 95 -8.40 -15.17 -3.84
CA THR A 95 -7.43 -15.38 -4.91
C THR A 95 -7.19 -16.87 -5.13
N LYS A 96 -7.30 -17.33 -6.38
CA LYS A 96 -7.03 -18.74 -6.77
C LYS A 96 -6.18 -18.82 -8.02
N ARG A 97 -5.21 -19.74 -8.04
CA ARG A 97 -4.41 -20.04 -9.25
C ARG A 97 -5.23 -20.74 -10.33
N ARG A 98 -6.17 -21.62 -9.92
CA ARG A 98 -6.99 -22.45 -10.82
C ARG A 98 -8.44 -22.51 -10.36
N LEU A 99 -9.36 -22.34 -11.29
CA LEU A 99 -10.80 -22.51 -11.06
C LEU A 99 -11.18 -24.00 -11.09
N LYS A 100 -11.83 -24.48 -10.02
CA LYS A 100 -12.41 -25.84 -9.96
C LYS A 100 -13.87 -25.81 -10.41
N LEU A 101 -14.33 -26.87 -11.07
CA LEU A 101 -15.69 -26.99 -11.61
C LEU A 101 -16.78 -26.81 -10.53
N ARG A 102 -16.66 -27.54 -9.42
CA ARG A 102 -17.56 -27.39 -8.26
C ARG A 102 -17.63 -25.95 -7.73
N LYS A 103 -16.52 -25.21 -7.78
CA LYS A 103 -16.51 -23.81 -7.34
C LYS A 103 -17.32 -22.97 -8.34
N TYR A 104 -17.07 -23.07 -9.64
CA TYR A 104 -17.84 -22.38 -10.67
C TYR A 104 -19.35 -22.65 -10.57
N CYS A 105 -19.77 -23.91 -10.45
CA CYS A 105 -21.19 -24.26 -10.40
C CYS A 105 -21.95 -23.58 -9.24
N ARG A 106 -21.28 -23.33 -8.10
CA ARG A 106 -21.87 -22.75 -6.88
C ARG A 106 -21.93 -21.21 -6.83
N ARG A 107 -21.49 -20.51 -7.88
CA ARG A 107 -21.56 -19.03 -7.98
C ARG A 107 -22.73 -18.63 -8.86
N ASP A 108 -23.26 -17.44 -8.66
CA ASP A 108 -24.41 -16.94 -9.39
C ASP A 108 -23.93 -16.34 -10.72
N TYR A 109 -22.86 -15.55 -10.65
CA TYR A 109 -22.21 -14.96 -11.82
C TYR A 109 -20.74 -15.35 -11.98
N ALA A 110 -20.26 -15.28 -13.22
CA ALA A 110 -18.86 -15.42 -13.60
C ALA A 110 -18.59 -14.55 -14.82
N LEU A 111 -17.63 -13.63 -14.71
CA LEU A 111 -17.35 -12.62 -15.72
C LEU A 111 -15.87 -12.28 -15.79
N VAL A 112 -15.45 -11.66 -16.88
CA VAL A 112 -14.14 -11.02 -17.01
C VAL A 112 -14.36 -9.52 -17.00
N ALA A 113 -13.57 -8.81 -16.19
CA ALA A 113 -13.61 -7.37 -16.15
C ALA A 113 -12.21 -6.77 -16.04
N ARG A 114 -12.03 -5.61 -16.68
CA ARG A 114 -10.86 -4.75 -16.54
C ARG A 114 -11.13 -3.68 -15.48
N VAL A 115 -10.14 -3.40 -14.65
CA VAL A 115 -10.20 -2.35 -13.65
C VAL A 115 -9.79 -1.02 -14.28
N ILE A 116 -10.63 0.00 -14.17
CA ILE A 116 -10.40 1.33 -14.73
C ILE A 116 -9.95 2.29 -13.63
N ASN A 117 -10.75 2.42 -12.57
CA ASN A 117 -10.54 3.40 -11.51
C ASN A 117 -10.69 2.78 -10.11
N ARG A 118 -10.23 3.49 -9.08
CA ARG A 118 -10.37 3.16 -7.66
C ARG A 118 -10.72 4.40 -6.85
N GLU A 119 -11.65 4.23 -5.93
CA GLU A 119 -12.07 5.24 -4.97
C GLU A 119 -12.24 4.59 -3.59
N GLU A 120 -11.71 5.22 -2.54
CA GLU A 120 -11.86 4.74 -1.16
C GLU A 120 -13.03 5.45 -0.48
N LEU A 121 -14.04 4.70 -0.08
CA LEU A 121 -15.33 5.18 0.43
C LEU A 121 -15.66 4.51 1.76
N GLY A 122 -15.29 5.18 2.85
CA GLY A 122 -15.49 4.66 4.21
C GLY A 122 -14.73 3.36 4.42
N GLU A 123 -15.42 2.28 4.79
CA GLU A 123 -14.81 0.96 5.01
C GLU A 123 -14.60 0.13 3.72
N TYR A 124 -15.03 0.65 2.57
CA TYR A 124 -14.99 -0.06 1.30
C TYR A 124 -14.20 0.72 0.26
N THR A 125 -13.46 -0.01 -0.57
CA THR A 125 -12.90 0.50 -1.80
C THR A 125 -13.83 0.12 -2.94
N ARG A 126 -14.21 1.11 -3.74
CA ARG A 126 -14.94 0.92 -4.99
C ARG A 126 -13.95 0.92 -6.15
N PHE A 127 -14.08 -0.05 -7.02
CA PHE A 127 -13.39 -0.08 -8.31
C PHE A 127 -14.42 0.10 -9.42
N ASP A 128 -14.15 1.04 -10.33
CA ASP A 128 -14.94 1.13 -11.56
C ASP A 128 -14.35 0.13 -12.56
N ILE A 129 -15.20 -0.76 -13.07
CA ILE A 129 -14.79 -1.89 -13.89
C ILE A 129 -15.50 -1.90 -15.24
N GLN A 130 -14.81 -2.38 -16.27
CA GLN A 130 -15.37 -2.66 -17.58
C GLN A 130 -15.52 -4.16 -17.76
N VAL A 131 -16.76 -4.65 -17.77
CA VAL A 131 -17.06 -6.06 -18.02
C VAL A 131 -16.93 -6.36 -19.52
N THR A 132 -15.94 -7.18 -19.85
CA THR A 132 -15.60 -7.56 -21.24
C THR A 132 -16.33 -8.83 -21.67
N ASP A 133 -16.42 -9.82 -20.79
CA ASP A 133 -17.09 -11.10 -21.06
C ASP A 133 -17.94 -11.55 -19.87
N VAL A 134 -19.08 -12.20 -20.15
CA VAL A 134 -19.94 -12.83 -19.14
C VAL A 134 -20.08 -14.31 -19.48
N PHE A 135 -19.66 -15.18 -18.56
CA PHE A 135 -19.70 -16.63 -18.73
C PHE A 135 -20.83 -17.31 -17.96
N LYS A 136 -21.28 -16.70 -16.85
CA LYS A 136 -22.42 -17.16 -16.06
C LYS A 136 -23.20 -15.96 -15.54
N ARG A 137 -24.52 -16.08 -15.56
CA ARG A 137 -25.48 -15.21 -14.87
C ARG A 137 -26.67 -16.06 -14.42
N THR A 138 -27.23 -15.79 -13.26
CA THR A 138 -28.57 -16.28 -12.91
C THR A 138 -29.63 -15.30 -13.38
N ARG A 139 -30.91 -15.70 -13.43
CA ARG A 139 -32.02 -14.82 -13.84
C ARG A 139 -32.18 -13.60 -12.93
N SER A 140 -31.76 -13.73 -11.68
CA SER A 140 -31.82 -12.64 -10.69
C SER A 140 -30.62 -11.70 -10.76
N ASP A 141 -29.59 -11.99 -11.56
CA ASP A 141 -28.39 -11.16 -11.70
C ASP A 141 -28.57 -10.11 -12.81
N ARG A 142 -28.18 -8.86 -12.53
CA ARG A 142 -28.15 -7.77 -13.53
C ARG A 142 -26.82 -7.67 -14.29
N VAL A 143 -25.90 -8.61 -14.08
CA VAL A 143 -24.55 -8.58 -14.67
C VAL A 143 -24.63 -8.60 -16.20
N ARG A 144 -24.10 -7.55 -16.82
CA ARG A 144 -24.02 -7.35 -18.27
C ARG A 144 -22.63 -6.90 -18.67
N ARG A 145 -22.33 -6.96 -19.97
CA ARG A 145 -21.15 -6.29 -20.53
C ARG A 145 -21.35 -4.78 -20.42
N GLY A 146 -20.28 -4.03 -20.20
CA GLY A 146 -20.35 -2.58 -19.97
C GLY A 146 -19.66 -2.17 -18.66
N GLY A 147 -19.86 -0.89 -18.30
CA GLY A 147 -19.37 -0.34 -17.04
C GLY A 147 -20.19 -0.85 -15.85
N ASP A 148 -19.51 -1.21 -14.77
CA ASP A 148 -20.12 -1.60 -13.49
C ASP A 148 -19.18 -1.21 -12.33
N LYS A 149 -19.63 -1.39 -11.09
CA LYS A 149 -18.86 -1.11 -9.87
C LYS A 149 -18.51 -2.41 -9.16
N LEU A 150 -17.30 -2.50 -8.61
CA LEU A 150 -16.82 -3.62 -7.80
C LEU A 150 -16.37 -3.14 -6.42
N TRP A 151 -17.03 -3.63 -5.37
CA TRP A 151 -16.79 -3.26 -3.99
C TRP A 151 -15.93 -4.31 -3.27
N VAL A 152 -14.94 -3.85 -2.51
CA VAL A 152 -14.07 -4.69 -1.68
C VAL A 152 -13.85 -3.98 -0.35
N ARG A 153 -13.86 -4.71 0.78
CA ARG A 153 -13.56 -4.12 2.10
C ARG A 153 -12.11 -3.64 2.17
N ASN A 154 -11.87 -2.52 2.83
CA ASN A 154 -10.52 -1.97 3.00
C ASN A 154 -9.64 -2.92 3.83
N SER A 155 -10.19 -3.57 4.86
CA SER A 155 -9.49 -4.57 5.67
C SER A 155 -8.96 -5.76 4.85
N ASP A 156 -9.73 -6.21 3.86
CA ASP A 156 -9.33 -7.27 2.92
C ASP A 156 -8.19 -6.81 1.99
N LEU A 157 -8.24 -5.56 1.54
CA LEU A 157 -7.21 -4.95 0.67
C LEU A 157 -5.90 -4.65 1.42
N THR A 158 -5.96 -4.23 2.69
CA THR A 158 -4.79 -4.11 3.57
C THR A 158 -4.07 -5.45 3.71
N CYS A 159 -4.83 -6.56 3.73
CA CYS A 159 -4.30 -7.93 3.69
C CYS A 159 -3.86 -8.41 2.28
N ARG A 160 -3.80 -7.51 1.27
CA ARG A 160 -3.49 -7.83 -0.14
C ARG A 160 -4.40 -8.93 -0.71
N CYS A 161 -5.66 -8.99 -0.28
CA CYS A 161 -6.61 -10.03 -0.66
C CYS A 161 -7.96 -9.44 -1.15
N PRO A 162 -8.26 -9.45 -2.45
CA PRO A 162 -7.39 -9.77 -3.59
C PRO A 162 -6.45 -8.61 -3.95
N GLU A 163 -5.28 -8.95 -4.51
CA GLU A 163 -4.36 -7.97 -5.10
C GLU A 163 -4.91 -7.50 -6.46
N ILE A 164 -5.69 -6.42 -6.45
CA ILE A 164 -6.27 -5.79 -7.63
C ILE A 164 -5.40 -4.61 -8.08
N LYS A 165 -5.01 -4.61 -9.35
CA LYS A 165 -4.21 -3.55 -9.98
C LYS A 165 -5.03 -2.80 -11.03
N MET A 166 -4.87 -1.47 -11.10
CA MET A 166 -5.39 -0.61 -12.18
C MET A 166 -4.98 -1.16 -13.55
N GLY A 167 -5.87 -1.07 -14.54
CA GLY A 167 -5.68 -1.62 -15.89
C GLY A 167 -5.66 -3.15 -15.97
N GLY A 168 -5.60 -3.84 -14.82
CA GLY A 168 -5.59 -5.29 -14.76
C GLY A 168 -6.95 -5.88 -15.14
N GLU A 169 -6.91 -7.02 -15.82
CA GLU A 169 -8.10 -7.78 -16.18
C GLU A 169 -8.20 -9.05 -15.31
N TYR A 170 -9.40 -9.38 -14.84
CA TYR A 170 -9.63 -10.46 -13.87
C TYR A 170 -10.88 -11.25 -14.22
N LEU A 171 -10.78 -12.58 -14.09
CA LEU A 171 -11.95 -13.45 -14.00
C LEU A 171 -12.50 -13.36 -12.56
N ILE A 172 -13.73 -12.89 -12.44
CA ILE A 172 -14.43 -12.66 -11.18
C ILE A 172 -15.65 -13.58 -11.14
N LEU A 173 -15.78 -14.33 -10.05
CA LEU A 173 -16.96 -15.12 -9.76
C LEU A 173 -17.45 -14.76 -8.37
N GLY A 174 -18.76 -14.59 -8.20
CA GLY A 174 -19.33 -14.22 -6.91
C GLY A 174 -20.77 -14.70 -6.76
N ARG A 175 -21.39 -14.23 -5.69
CA ARG A 175 -22.82 -14.41 -5.43
C ARG A 175 -23.49 -13.05 -5.42
N LYS A 176 -24.77 -13.01 -5.75
CA LYS A 176 -25.55 -11.79 -5.59
C LYS A 176 -25.74 -11.52 -4.11
N GLU A 177 -25.48 -10.31 -3.68
CA GLU A 177 -25.80 -9.88 -2.32
C GLU A 177 -27.07 -9.02 -2.35
N ARG A 178 -28.01 -9.29 -1.43
CA ARG A 178 -29.34 -8.67 -1.45
C ARG A 178 -29.40 -7.29 -0.79
N LYS A 179 -28.46 -6.97 0.11
CA LYS A 179 -28.48 -5.76 0.97
C LYS A 179 -27.20 -4.92 0.80
N GLN A 180 -26.91 -4.45 -0.42
CA GLN A 180 -25.63 -3.82 -0.74
C GLN A 180 -25.73 -2.69 -1.76
N PRO A 181 -24.71 -1.80 -1.80
CA PRO A 181 -24.63 -0.76 -2.82
C PRO A 181 -24.69 -1.35 -4.23
N PRO A 182 -25.17 -0.57 -5.23
CA PRO A 182 -25.25 -1.04 -6.60
C PRO A 182 -23.87 -1.46 -7.12
N GLY A 183 -23.82 -2.64 -7.73
CA GLY A 183 -22.62 -3.25 -8.28
C GLY A 183 -22.37 -4.66 -7.74
N LEU A 184 -21.13 -5.11 -7.88
CA LEU A 184 -20.64 -6.41 -7.49
C LEU A 184 -19.84 -6.30 -6.20
N MET A 185 -19.93 -7.27 -5.30
CA MET A 185 -19.09 -7.31 -4.11
C MET A 185 -18.16 -8.53 -4.11
N ILE A 186 -16.89 -8.27 -3.75
CA ILE A 186 -15.94 -9.31 -3.40
C ILE A 186 -16.07 -9.61 -1.91
N ASN A 187 -16.42 -10.86 -1.61
CA ASN A 187 -16.45 -11.38 -0.26
C ASN A 187 -15.73 -12.74 -0.19
N ARG A 188 -15.75 -13.38 0.98
CA ARG A 188 -15.13 -14.70 1.22
C ARG A 188 -15.58 -15.82 0.26
N HIS A 189 -16.72 -15.68 -0.42
CA HIS A 189 -17.23 -16.65 -1.39
C HIS A 189 -16.82 -16.36 -2.83
N SER A 190 -16.33 -15.15 -3.09
CA SER A 190 -15.87 -14.71 -4.39
C SER A 190 -14.57 -15.42 -4.80
N VAL A 191 -14.31 -15.43 -6.09
CA VAL A 191 -13.07 -15.96 -6.67
C VAL A 191 -12.56 -14.93 -7.65
N VAL A 192 -11.33 -14.47 -7.46
CA VAL A 192 -10.67 -13.50 -8.32
C VAL A 192 -9.39 -14.11 -8.87
N ILE A 193 -9.26 -14.13 -10.20
CA ILE A 193 -8.13 -14.73 -10.89
C ILE A 193 -7.67 -13.76 -11.97
N LYS A 194 -6.41 -13.28 -11.90
CA LYS A 194 -5.81 -12.43 -12.96
C LYS A 194 -5.93 -13.07 -14.34
N TRP A 195 -6.53 -12.38 -15.30
CA TRP A 195 -6.72 -12.83 -16.67
C TRP A 195 -5.39 -12.72 -17.44
N ARG A 196 -5.10 -13.70 -18.32
CA ARG A 196 -3.89 -13.79 -19.16
C ARG A 196 -4.27 -14.43 -20.49
N ASN A 197 -3.50 -14.18 -21.55
CA ASN A 197 -3.85 -14.49 -22.95
C ASN A 197 -4.32 -15.95 -23.19
N ASN A 198 -3.71 -16.94 -22.53
CA ASN A 198 -4.09 -18.35 -22.71
C ASN A 198 -5.34 -18.80 -21.92
N LYS A 199 -5.96 -17.92 -21.13
CA LYS A 199 -7.08 -18.28 -20.26
C LYS A 199 -8.41 -18.37 -21.00
N GLN A 200 -8.59 -17.65 -22.11
CA GLN A 200 -9.85 -17.63 -22.85
C GLN A 200 -10.19 -19.00 -23.45
N MET A 201 -9.25 -19.66 -24.14
CA MET A 201 -9.45 -21.01 -24.66
C MET A 201 -9.67 -22.04 -23.55
N ARG A 202 -8.90 -21.93 -22.45
CA ARG A 202 -9.06 -22.80 -21.27
C ARG A 202 -10.45 -22.64 -20.65
N MET A 203 -10.97 -21.42 -20.57
CA MET A 203 -12.31 -21.14 -20.07
C MET A 203 -13.37 -21.69 -21.01
N ARG A 204 -13.24 -21.54 -22.34
CA ARG A 204 -14.17 -22.15 -23.32
C ARG A 204 -14.29 -23.68 -23.12
N ARG A 205 -13.17 -24.40 -22.99
CA ARG A 205 -13.18 -25.85 -22.70
C ARG A 205 -13.78 -26.17 -21.33
N PHE A 206 -13.52 -25.34 -20.33
CA PHE A 206 -14.08 -25.48 -18.99
C PHE A 206 -15.61 -25.31 -19.01
N LEU A 207 -16.13 -24.33 -19.75
CA LEU A 207 -17.56 -24.06 -19.89
C LEU A 207 -18.31 -25.23 -20.53
N LYS A 208 -17.75 -25.86 -21.57
CA LYS A 208 -18.29 -27.09 -22.16
C LYS A 208 -18.44 -28.23 -21.13
N LYS A 209 -17.53 -28.32 -20.16
CA LYS A 209 -17.63 -29.29 -19.06
C LYS A 209 -18.65 -28.86 -18.02
N ALA A 210 -18.77 -27.55 -17.77
CA ALA A 210 -19.71 -26.99 -16.81
C ALA A 210 -21.17 -27.15 -17.26
N SER A 211 -21.48 -26.95 -18.54
CA SER A 211 -22.83 -27.13 -19.06
C SER A 211 -23.36 -28.55 -18.85
N LYS A 212 -22.48 -29.57 -18.95
CA LYS A 212 -22.85 -30.99 -18.74
C LYS A 212 -22.91 -31.40 -17.27
N LYS A 213 -22.09 -30.81 -16.40
CA LYS A 213 -21.85 -31.31 -15.03
C LYS A 213 -22.40 -30.41 -13.92
N CYS A 214 -22.66 -29.13 -14.19
CA CYS A 214 -23.35 -28.29 -13.23
C CYS A 214 -24.83 -28.67 -13.27
N ARG A 215 -25.41 -29.02 -12.12
CA ARG A 215 -26.87 -29.11 -12.01
C ARG A 215 -27.47 -27.74 -12.33
N PRO A 216 -28.59 -27.66 -13.05
CA PRO A 216 -29.35 -26.41 -13.17
C PRO A 216 -29.61 -25.86 -11.77
N SER A 217 -29.46 -24.54 -11.60
CA SER A 217 -29.91 -23.88 -10.38
C SER A 217 -31.41 -24.15 -10.27
N ARG A 218 -31.83 -25.03 -9.34
CA ARG A 218 -33.22 -25.02 -8.88
C ARG A 218 -33.36 -23.73 -8.08
N TYR A 219 -34.52 -23.08 -8.22
CA TYR A 219 -34.86 -21.72 -7.78
C TYR A 219 -34.43 -20.62 -8.75
#